data_AF-A0AAX3M3R6-F1
#
_entry.id   AF-A0AAX3M3R6-F1
#
_cell.length_a   1.000
_cell.length_b   1.000
_cell.length_c   1.000
_cell.angle_alpha   90.00
_cell.angle_beta   90.00
_cell.angle_gamma   90.00
#
_symmetry.space_group_name_H-M   'P 1'
#
loop_
_entity.id
_entity.type
_entity.pdbx_description
1 polymer ?
#
loop_
_entity_poly.entity_id
_entity_poly.type
_entity_poly.pdbx_seq_one_letter_code
_entity_poly.pdbx_strand_id
1 'polypeptide(L)'
;MKKKITKEEFINQKGELAYDAMTDFLNLEIDDDFIEVMYSFLSVANFRVGEYEGNQYLLRKLNAQEVEIIDIGSEGFVEEEKLFRFNISVAEFLYILDEIDEWRKDFWKN
;
A
#
# COMPACT_ATOMS: atom_id res chain seq x y z
N MET A 1 7.50 19.36 8.92
CA MET A 1 6.90 18.09 9.37
C MET A 1 5.65 17.85 8.54
N LYS A 2 5.60 16.80 7.71
CA LYS A 2 4.32 16.35 7.15
C LYS A 2 3.53 15.73 8.32
N LYS A 3 2.28 16.16 8.52
CA LYS A 3 1.39 15.60 9.54
C LYS A 3 1.21 14.12 9.21
N LYS A 4 1.62 13.22 10.11
CA LYS A 4 1.27 11.79 10.00
C LYS A 4 -0.25 11.69 10.22
N ILE A 5 -0.96 11.05 9.30
CA ILE A 5 -2.36 10.65 9.52
C ILE A 5 -2.37 9.60 10.62
N THR A 6 -3.33 9.65 11.55
CA THR A 6 -3.52 8.58 12.54
C THR A 6 -4.47 7.49 12.02
N LYS A 7 -4.44 6.30 12.62
CA LYS A 7 -5.41 5.23 12.36
C LYS A 7 -6.85 5.72 12.50
N GLU A 8 -7.16 6.46 13.56
CA GLU A 8 -8.48 7.06 13.75
C GLU A 8 -8.84 8.05 12.63
N GLU A 9 -7.91 8.89 12.20
CA GLU A 9 -8.13 9.81 11.07
C GLU A 9 -8.36 9.04 9.75
N PHE A 10 -7.64 7.95 9.50
CA PHE A 10 -7.85 7.10 8.34
C PHE A 10 -9.22 6.41 8.37
N ILE A 11 -9.56 5.76 9.48
CA ILE A 11 -10.84 5.07 9.67
C ILE A 11 -12.00 6.07 9.54
N ASN A 12 -11.89 7.27 10.10
CA ASN A 12 -12.92 8.30 9.95
C ASN A 12 -13.10 8.77 8.50
N GLN A 13 -12.05 8.72 7.67
CA GLN A 13 -12.09 9.16 6.27
C GLN A 13 -12.52 8.06 5.30
N LYS A 14 -12.08 6.81 5.53
CA LYS A 14 -12.19 5.69 4.58
C LYS A 14 -13.03 4.53 5.10
N GLY A 15 -13.30 4.49 6.41
CA GLY A 15 -14.00 3.41 7.09
C GLY A 15 -13.06 2.31 7.61
N GLU A 16 -13.53 1.59 8.63
CA GLU A 16 -12.80 0.48 9.26
C GLU A 16 -12.55 -0.67 8.28
N LEU A 17 -13.54 -1.00 7.45
CA LEU A 17 -13.40 -2.03 6.41
C LEU A 17 -12.25 -1.76 5.42
N ALA A 18 -12.00 -0.49 5.08
CA ALA A 18 -10.90 -0.13 4.19
C ALA A 18 -9.54 -0.28 4.88
N TYR A 19 -9.47 0.02 6.18
CA TYR A 19 -8.27 -0.17 6.99
C TYR A 19 -7.95 -1.66 7.15
N ASP A 20 -8.96 -2.48 7.47
CA ASP A 20 -8.80 -3.92 7.64
C ASP A 20 -8.36 -4.57 6.33
N ALA A 21 -9.02 -4.25 5.20
CA ALA A 21 -8.65 -4.77 3.89
C ALA A 21 -7.21 -4.43 3.49
N MET A 22 -6.72 -3.22 3.82
CA MET A 22 -5.34 -2.85 3.57
C MET A 22 -4.38 -3.60 4.48
N THR A 23 -4.71 -3.73 5.76
CA THR A 23 -3.87 -4.42 6.74
C THR A 23 -3.76 -5.91 6.42
N ASP A 24 -4.87 -6.54 6.01
CA ASP A 24 -4.91 -7.93 5.56
C ASP A 24 -4.09 -8.13 4.29
N PHE A 25 -4.24 -7.25 3.30
CA PHE A 25 -3.41 -7.27 2.09
C PHE A 25 -1.91 -7.25 2.42
N LEU A 26 -1.49 -6.31 3.27
CA LEU A 26 -0.08 -6.12 3.62
C LEU A 26 0.49 -7.26 4.49
N ASN A 27 -0.35 -7.99 5.23
CA ASN A 27 0.11 -9.06 6.12
C ASN A 27 -0.04 -10.47 5.54
N LEU A 28 -1.02 -10.69 4.68
CA LEU A 28 -1.40 -12.03 4.23
C LEU A 28 -1.06 -12.30 2.77
N GLU A 29 -1.00 -11.26 1.95
CA GLU A 29 -0.93 -11.43 0.49
C GLU A 29 0.41 -10.99 -0.10
N ILE A 30 1.15 -10.15 0.61
CA ILE A 30 2.46 -9.71 0.14
C ILE A 30 3.63 -10.13 1.01
N ASP A 31 4.76 -10.36 0.35
CA ASP A 31 6.02 -10.67 1.02
C ASP A 31 6.75 -9.41 1.50
N ASP A 32 7.72 -9.64 2.38
CA ASP A 32 8.52 -8.59 3.02
C ASP A 32 9.35 -7.80 2.00
N ASP A 33 9.86 -8.48 0.98
CA ASP A 33 10.63 -7.86 -0.11
C ASP A 33 9.77 -6.82 -0.86
N PHE A 34 8.51 -7.16 -1.16
CA PHE A 34 7.59 -6.24 -1.82
C PHE A 34 7.20 -5.06 -0.91
N ILE A 35 7.07 -5.27 0.40
CA ILE A 35 6.85 -4.21 1.39
C ILE A 35 8.00 -3.20 1.37
N GLU A 36 9.25 -3.67 1.39
CA GLU A 36 10.43 -2.80 1.32
C GLU A 36 10.48 -1.99 0.03
N VAL A 37 10.11 -2.61 -1.10
CA VAL A 37 10.01 -1.93 -2.39
C VAL A 37 8.93 -0.86 -2.36
N MET A 38 7.72 -1.16 -1.85
CA MET A 38 6.66 -0.16 -1.73
C MET A 38 7.11 1.03 -0.89
N TYR A 39 7.76 0.78 0.26
CA TYR A 39 8.27 1.84 1.12
C TYR A 39 9.27 2.74 0.38
N SER A 40 10.24 2.12 -0.30
CA SER A 40 11.26 2.82 -1.08
C SER A 40 10.65 3.63 -2.21
N PHE A 41 9.70 3.06 -2.94
CA PHE A 41 9.04 3.69 -4.07
C PHE A 41 8.18 4.90 -3.66
N LEU A 42 7.49 4.80 -2.53
CA LEU A 42 6.62 5.84 -2.01
C LEU A 42 7.38 6.99 -1.35
N SER A 43 8.47 6.69 -0.63
CA SER A 43 9.24 7.67 0.15
C SER A 43 10.05 8.66 -0.70
N VAL A 44 10.33 8.35 -1.97
CA VAL A 44 11.08 9.25 -2.86
C VAL A 44 10.19 10.43 -3.29
N ALA A 45 10.36 11.57 -2.61
CA ALA A 45 9.55 12.78 -2.82
C ALA A 45 9.70 13.41 -4.22
N ASN A 46 10.83 13.22 -4.90
CA ASN A 46 11.08 13.75 -6.24
C ASN A 46 10.50 12.86 -7.36
N PHE A 47 10.17 11.61 -7.03
CA PHE A 47 9.59 10.68 -7.96
C PHE A 47 8.08 10.90 -7.99
N ARG A 48 7.58 11.50 -9.07
CA ARG A 48 6.16 11.90 -9.18
C ARG A 48 5.30 10.83 -9.82
N VAL A 49 5.83 10.11 -10.80
CA VAL A 49 5.08 9.11 -11.57
C VAL A 49 5.95 7.91 -11.82
N GLY A 50 5.33 6.73 -11.85
CA GLY A 50 6.01 5.51 -12.23
C GLY A 50 5.21 4.28 -11.85
N GLU A 51 5.73 3.14 -12.27
CA GLU A 51 5.12 1.84 -12.10
C GLU A 51 6.16 0.84 -11.63
N TYR A 52 5.74 -0.07 -10.74
CA TYR A 52 6.52 -1.22 -10.32
C TYR A 52 5.62 -2.45 -10.33
N GLU A 53 6.02 -3.48 -11.07
CA GLU A 53 5.35 -4.77 -11.13
C GLU A 53 6.12 -5.78 -10.26
N GLY A 54 5.41 -6.44 -9.36
CA GLY A 54 5.98 -7.47 -8.51
C GLY A 54 4.92 -8.14 -7.65
N ASN A 55 5.19 -9.37 -7.24
CA ASN A 55 4.34 -10.11 -6.32
C ASN A 55 2.86 -10.18 -6.75
N GLN A 56 2.59 -10.33 -8.06
CA GLN A 56 1.24 -10.33 -8.66
C GLN A 56 0.50 -8.99 -8.63
N TYR A 57 1.18 -7.89 -8.30
CA TYR A 57 0.59 -6.55 -8.24
C TYR A 57 1.40 -5.51 -9.04
N LEU A 58 0.70 -4.51 -9.56
CA LEU A 58 1.24 -3.30 -10.13
C LEU A 58 1.03 -2.17 -9.12
N LEU A 59 2.13 -1.62 -8.63
CA LEU A 59 2.15 -0.39 -7.85
C LEU A 59 2.35 0.80 -8.80
N ARG A 60 1.31 1.62 -8.98
CA ARG A 60 1.32 2.77 -9.89
C ARG A 60 1.24 4.08 -9.10
N LYS A 61 2.29 4.89 -9.15
CA LYS A 61 2.28 6.25 -8.61
C LYS A 61 1.75 7.20 -9.68
N LEU A 62 0.57 7.78 -9.45
CA LEU A 62 -0.07 8.71 -10.39
C LEU A 62 0.48 10.13 -10.28
N ASN A 63 0.88 10.52 -9.06
CA ASN A 63 1.51 11.80 -8.78
C ASN A 63 2.25 11.73 -7.42
N ALA A 64 2.74 12.87 -6.92
CA ALA A 64 3.47 12.91 -5.65
C ALA A 64 2.63 12.53 -4.41
N GLN A 65 1.30 12.46 -4.55
CA GLN A 65 0.34 12.28 -3.46
C GLN A 65 -0.53 11.04 -3.63
N GLU A 66 -0.71 10.51 -4.82
CA GLU A 66 -1.63 9.39 -5.09
C GLU A 66 -0.88 8.18 -5.66
N VAL A 67 -1.28 7.01 -5.17
CA VAL A 67 -0.78 5.72 -5.62
C VAL A 67 -1.93 4.71 -5.72
N GLU A 68 -1.81 3.83 -6.69
CA GLU A 68 -2.74 2.76 -6.98
C GLU A 68 -2.05 1.41 -6.85
N ILE A 69 -2.78 0.43 -6.35
CA ILE A 69 -2.39 -0.98 -6.39
C ILE A 69 -3.40 -1.72 -7.25
N ILE A 70 -2.88 -2.47 -8.21
CA ILE A 70 -3.67 -3.17 -9.21
C ILE A 70 -3.21 -4.63 -9.21
N ASP A 71 -4.14 -5.58 -9.14
CA ASP A 71 -3.88 -7.00 -9.37
C ASP A 71 -3.41 -7.19 -10.81
N ILE A 72 -2.29 -7.87 -10.99
CA ILE A 72 -1.84 -8.34 -12.30
C ILE A 72 -2.22 -9.80 -12.36
N GLY A 73 -3.43 -10.07 -12.84
CA GLY A 73 -3.87 -11.44 -13.10
C GLY A 73 -2.89 -12.15 -14.03
N SER A 74 -2.53 -13.40 -13.70
CA SER A 74 -1.82 -14.30 -14.60
C SER A 74 -2.63 -14.47 -15.90
N GLU A 75 -1.95 -14.42 -17.04
CA GLU A 75 -2.53 -14.44 -18.39
C GLU A 75 -3.72 -15.42 -18.53
N GLY A 76 -4.95 -14.89 -18.43
CA GLY A 76 -6.15 -15.71 -18.57
C GLY A 76 -7.37 -15.11 -17.87
N PHE A 77 -8.12 -14.29 -18.59
CA PHE A 77 -9.49 -13.88 -18.26
C PHE A 77 -9.66 -13.09 -16.95
N VAL A 78 -9.27 -11.82 -16.97
CA VAL A 78 -9.85 -10.85 -16.02
C VAL A 78 -10.37 -9.67 -16.84
N GLU A 79 -11.69 -9.45 -16.78
CA GLU A 79 -12.33 -8.23 -17.31
C GLU A 79 -11.62 -7.02 -16.69
N GLU A 80 -11.24 -6.03 -17.51
CA GLU A 80 -10.39 -4.87 -17.14
C GLU A 80 -10.84 -4.13 -15.87
N GLU A 81 -12.11 -4.27 -15.47
CA GLU A 81 -12.70 -3.65 -14.27
C GLU A 81 -12.33 -4.34 -12.93
N LYS A 82 -11.80 -5.58 -12.93
CA LYS A 82 -11.52 -6.34 -11.70
C LYS A 82 -10.07 -6.30 -11.21
N LEU A 83 -9.23 -5.49 -11.86
CA LEU A 83 -7.81 -5.44 -11.53
C LEU A 83 -7.50 -4.39 -10.47
N PHE A 84 -8.40 -3.45 -10.18
CA PHE A 84 -8.09 -2.35 -9.27
C PHE A 84 -8.35 -2.71 -7.81
N ARG A 85 -7.32 -2.56 -6.97
CA ARG A 85 -7.37 -2.99 -5.58
C ARG A 85 -7.52 -1.83 -4.61
N PHE A 86 -6.62 -0.85 -4.71
CA PHE A 86 -6.60 0.31 -3.82
C PHE A 86 -6.20 1.57 -4.58
N ASN A 87 -6.82 2.70 -4.22
CA ASN A 87 -6.28 4.03 -4.48
C ASN A 87 -6.28 4.81 -3.17
N ILE A 88 -5.08 5.21 -2.80
CA ILE A 88 -4.73 5.71 -1.49
C ILE A 88 -3.70 6.81 -1.66
N SER A 89 -3.67 7.77 -0.75
CA SER A 89 -2.59 8.73 -0.78
C SER A 89 -1.27 8.08 -0.35
N VAL A 90 -0.17 8.56 -0.93
CA VAL A 90 1.20 8.17 -0.55
C VAL A 90 1.41 8.36 0.96
N ALA A 91 0.82 9.39 1.57
CA ALA A 91 0.97 9.67 2.99
C ALA A 91 0.23 8.65 3.87
N GLU A 92 -1.02 8.32 3.52
CA GLU A 92 -1.79 7.28 4.21
C GLU A 92 -1.11 5.91 4.06
N PHE A 93 -0.62 5.60 2.86
CA PHE A 93 0.00 4.30 2.62
C PHE A 93 1.32 4.14 3.41
N LEU A 94 2.18 5.17 3.40
CA LEU A 94 3.39 5.16 4.23
C LEU A 94 3.07 5.03 5.73
N TYR A 95 1.97 5.60 6.21
CA TYR A 95 1.55 5.43 7.60
C TYR A 95 1.23 3.97 7.94
N ILE A 96 0.44 3.30 7.09
CA ILE A 96 0.06 1.90 7.32
C ILE A 96 1.30 0.98 7.24
N LEU A 97 2.21 1.26 6.32
CA LEU A 97 3.49 0.53 6.22
C LEU A 97 4.34 0.71 7.48
N ASP A 98 4.44 1.93 8.03
CA ASP A 98 5.13 2.20 9.30
C ASP A 98 4.49 1.40 10.46
N GLU A 99 3.15 1.36 10.56
CA GLU A 99 2.44 0.61 11.62
C GLU A 99 2.69 -0.90 11.54
N ILE A 100 2.71 -1.46 10.33
CA ILE A 100 2.96 -2.89 10.13
C ILE A 100 4.41 -3.24 10.45
N ASP A 101 5.38 -2.41 10.05
CA ASP A 101 6.78 -2.61 10.39
C ASP A 101 7.02 -2.54 11.91
N GLU A 102 6.38 -1.59 12.61
CA GLU A 102 6.40 -1.53 14.08
C GLU A 102 5.80 -2.80 14.71
N TRP A 103 4.62 -3.22 14.24
CA TRP A 103 3.96 -4.44 14.74
C TRP A 103 4.80 -5.70 14.53
N ARG A 104 5.39 -5.87 13.34
CA ARG A 104 6.25 -7.02 13.02
C ARG A 104 7.50 -7.03 13.91
N LYS A 105 8.14 -5.87 14.10
CA LYS A 105 9.30 -5.74 15.00
C LYS A 105 8.99 -6.13 16.44
N ASP A 106 7.77 -5.88 16.92
CA ASP A 106 7.35 -6.26 18.26
C ASP A 106 6.88 -7.72 18.36
N PHE A 107 6.34 -8.29 17.29
CA PHE A 107 5.99 -9.71 17.20
C PHE A 107 7.24 -10.61 17.32
N TRP A 108 8.34 -10.28 16.64
CA TRP A 108 9.58 -11.05 16.67
C TRP A 108 10.45 -10.85 17.92
N LYS A 109 10.04 -9.96 18.85
CA LYS A 109 10.72 -9.77 20.14
C LYS A 109 10.16 -10.66 21.26
N ASN A 110 9.02 -11.32 21.04
CA ASN A 110 8.38 -12.23 21.99
C ASN A 110 8.48 -13.69 21.53
#